data_AF-A0A6C0JJJ4-F1
#
_entry.id   AF-A0A6C0JJJ4-F1
#
_cell.length_a   1.000
_cell.length_b   1.000
_cell.length_c   1.000
_cell.angle_alpha   90.00
_cell.angle_beta   90.00
_cell.angle_gamma   90.00
#
_symmetry.space_group_name_H-M   'P 1'
#
loop_
_entity.id
_entity.type
_entity.pdbx_description
1 polymer ?
#
loop_
_entity_poly.entity_id
_entity_poly.type
_entity_poly.pdbx_seq_one_letter_code
_entity_poly.pdbx_strand_id
1 'polypeptide(L)'
;MFCCKIFNRILRQVLSLWYPQEPVIYQYIHGKLTVVESISLDKTIQRYKIWGSEPKLFTPSELNAIIDSKLYPPWLWVGASCIFGEVDMTSKMEPYLVDGNTITPSLLSDIYPLMHNWKYLDPVTFKEVDFPEEGITIDAPRVERPTQESQESKDT
;
A
#
# COMPACT_ATOMS: atom_id res chain seq x y z
N MET A 1 32.05 -4.12 -23.74
CA MET A 1 30.82 -4.48 -23.00
C MET A 1 30.03 -3.23 -22.53
N PHE A 2 29.94 -2.17 -23.36
CA PHE A 2 29.33 -0.87 -23.00
C PHE A 2 28.09 -0.48 -23.82
N CYS A 3 27.79 -1.21 -24.92
CA CYS A 3 26.71 -0.82 -25.85
C CYS A 3 25.29 -1.10 -25.33
N CYS A 4 25.08 -2.08 -24.46
CA CYS A 4 23.72 -2.45 -24.02
C CYS A 4 23.08 -1.42 -23.07
N LYS A 5 23.89 -0.73 -22.24
CA LYS A 5 23.36 0.26 -21.29
C LYS A 5 22.90 1.55 -21.97
N ILE A 6 23.63 1.96 -23.02
CA ILE A 6 23.32 3.17 -23.79
C ILE A 6 22.07 2.94 -24.65
N PHE A 7 21.97 1.77 -25.29
CA PHE A 7 20.80 1.42 -26.10
C PHE A 7 19.52 1.32 -25.26
N ASN A 8 19.57 0.69 -24.08
CA ASN A 8 18.43 0.65 -23.15
C ASN A 8 18.01 2.04 -22.65
N ARG A 9 18.96 2.96 -22.48
CA ARG A 9 18.67 4.34 -22.05
C ARG A 9 17.98 5.15 -23.14
N ILE A 10 18.44 5.04 -24.38
CA ILE A 10 17.83 5.70 -25.54
C ILE A 10 16.44 5.12 -25.80
N LEU A 11 16.30 3.79 -25.75
CA LEU A 11 15.01 3.12 -25.92
C LEU A 11 14.00 3.55 -24.84
N ARG A 12 14.42 3.65 -23.56
CA ARG A 12 13.56 4.21 -22.49
C ARG A 12 13.15 5.65 -22.76
N GLN A 13 14.05 6.51 -23.24
CA GLN A 13 13.73 7.91 -23.59
C GLN A 13 12.74 7.99 -24.76
N VAL A 14 12.93 7.19 -25.80
CA VAL A 14 12.00 7.17 -26.95
C VAL A 14 10.64 6.62 -26.53
N LEU A 15 10.60 5.55 -25.72
CA LEU A 15 9.34 5.02 -25.20
C LEU A 15 8.61 6.03 -24.29
N SER A 16 9.34 6.86 -23.52
CA SER A 16 8.74 7.91 -22.68
C SER A 16 8.07 9.07 -23.45
N LEU A 17 8.31 9.17 -24.77
CA LEU A 17 7.64 10.13 -25.65
C LEU A 17 6.34 9.58 -26.25
N TRP A 18 6.19 8.25 -26.30
CA TRP A 18 5.07 7.57 -26.97
C TRP A 18 4.09 6.91 -26.00
N TYR A 19 4.49 6.69 -24.75
CA TYR A 19 3.63 6.14 -23.71
C TYR A 19 3.19 7.25 -22.73
N PRO A 20 1.97 7.17 -22.17
CA PRO A 20 1.54 8.08 -21.13
C PRO A 20 2.57 8.05 -19.99
N GLN A 21 3.09 9.22 -19.61
CA GLN A 21 4.11 9.29 -18.55
C GLN A 21 3.55 8.90 -17.18
N GLU A 22 2.23 8.94 -17.05
CA GLU A 22 1.49 8.65 -15.83
C GLU A 22 1.15 7.15 -15.73
N PRO A 23 1.18 6.58 -14.52
CA PRO A 23 0.78 5.20 -14.29
C PRO A 23 -0.68 4.99 -14.70
N VAL A 24 -0.96 3.83 -15.29
CA VAL A 24 -2.35 3.45 -15.58
C VAL A 24 -2.96 2.83 -14.35
N ILE A 25 -4.09 3.38 -13.91
CA ILE A 25 -4.78 2.96 -12.68
C ILE A 25 -6.05 2.22 -13.05
N TYR A 26 -6.21 1.02 -12.50
CA TYR A 26 -7.42 0.21 -12.60
C TYR A 26 -7.99 -0.04 -11.22
N GLN A 27 -9.32 -0.13 -11.13
CA GLN A 27 -9.99 -0.57 -9.92
C GLN A 27 -11.08 -1.59 -10.24
N TYR A 28 -11.28 -2.55 -9.36
CA TYR A 28 -12.33 -3.54 -9.45
C TYR A 28 -12.72 -4.05 -8.06
N ILE A 29 -13.91 -4.64 -7.96
CA ILE A 29 -14.43 -5.20 -6.72
C ILE A 29 -14.28 -6.72 -6.75
N HIS A 30 -13.76 -7.28 -5.66
CA HIS A 30 -13.63 -8.72 -5.45
C HIS A 30 -14.21 -9.11 -4.08
N GLY A 31 -15.46 -9.55 -4.06
CA GLY A 31 -16.18 -9.79 -2.81
C GLY A 31 -16.35 -8.48 -2.02
N LYS A 32 -15.78 -8.42 -0.82
CA LYS A 32 -15.79 -7.24 0.06
C LYS A 32 -14.53 -6.35 -0.09
N LEU A 33 -13.63 -6.70 -1.02
CA LEU A 33 -12.43 -5.93 -1.30
C LEU A 33 -12.65 -5.03 -2.51
N THR A 34 -12.26 -3.76 -2.39
CA THR A 34 -11.93 -2.95 -3.57
C THR A 34 -10.43 -3.09 -3.82
N VAL A 35 -10.07 -3.54 -5.02
CA VAL A 35 -8.69 -3.69 -5.45
C VAL A 35 -8.36 -2.56 -6.41
N VAL A 36 -7.25 -1.88 -6.15
CA VAL A 36 -6.68 -0.85 -7.02
C VAL A 36 -5.32 -1.35 -7.51
N GLU A 37 -5.09 -1.31 -8.81
CA GLU A 37 -3.82 -1.65 -9.44
C GLU A 37 -3.26 -0.42 -10.15
N SER A 38 -2.04 -0.04 -9.80
CA SER A 38 -1.26 1.00 -10.48
C SER A 38 -0.15 0.34 -11.29
N ILE A 39 -0.15 0.57 -12.60
CA ILE A 39 0.82 0.00 -13.52
C ILE A 39 1.71 1.13 -14.05
N SER A 40 2.98 1.12 -13.65
CA SER A 40 3.98 2.08 -14.11
C SER A 40 4.50 1.75 -15.51
N LEU A 41 5.22 2.71 -16.11
CA LEU A 41 5.87 2.57 -17.42
C LEU A 41 6.84 1.38 -17.52
N ASP A 42 7.51 1.04 -16.43
CA ASP A 42 8.42 -0.12 -16.38
C ASP A 42 7.68 -1.45 -16.12
N LYS A 43 6.35 -1.43 -16.20
CA LYS A 43 5.45 -2.57 -15.94
C LYS A 43 5.47 -3.07 -14.50
N THR A 44 5.96 -2.25 -13.57
CA THR A 44 5.79 -2.54 -12.15
C THR A 44 4.31 -2.40 -11.81
N ILE A 45 3.74 -3.43 -11.19
CA ILE A 45 2.35 -3.45 -10.74
C ILE A 45 2.35 -3.27 -9.23
N GLN A 46 1.78 -2.16 -8.77
CA GLN A 46 1.48 -1.95 -7.36
C GLN A 46 0.01 -2.25 -7.13
N ARG A 47 -0.29 -3.03 -6.09
CA ARG A 47 -1.65 -3.42 -5.73
C ARG A 47 -1.99 -2.87 -4.37
N TYR A 48 -3.17 -2.28 -4.28
CA TYR A 48 -3.77 -1.80 -3.05
C TYR A 48 -5.10 -2.52 -2.87
N LYS A 49 -5.37 -3.00 -1.66
CA LYS A 49 -6.54 -3.79 -1.31
C LYS A 49 -7.22 -3.14 -0.13
N ILE A 50 -8.41 -2.63 -0.38
CA ILE A 50 -9.19 -1.85 0.58
C ILE A 50 -10.34 -2.71 1.03
N TRP A 51 -10.40 -2.94 2.33
CA TRP A 51 -11.49 -3.70 2.94
C TRP A 51 -12.58 -2.75 3.40
N GLY A 52 -13.83 -3.11 3.14
CA GLY A 52 -14.98 -2.39 3.65
C GLY A 52 -16.19 -3.30 3.79
N SER A 53 -17.11 -2.91 4.68
CA SER A 53 -18.43 -3.54 4.77
C SER A 53 -19.20 -3.42 3.45
N GLU A 54 -19.01 -2.29 2.76
CA GLU A 54 -19.54 -2.02 1.43
C GLU A 54 -18.37 -1.64 0.51
N PRO A 55 -18.02 -2.49 -0.48
CA PRO A 55 -16.97 -2.13 -1.43
C PRO A 55 -17.46 -0.96 -2.29
N LYS A 56 -16.66 0.11 -2.34
CA LYS A 56 -16.95 1.30 -3.15
C LYS A 56 -15.93 1.47 -4.27
N LEU A 57 -16.36 2.13 -5.33
CA LEU A 57 -15.45 2.67 -6.33
C LEU A 57 -14.97 4.05 -5.88
N PHE A 58 -13.70 4.31 -6.12
CA PHE A 58 -13.04 5.55 -5.76
C PHE A 58 -13.02 6.50 -6.95
N THR A 59 -13.14 7.79 -6.68
CA THR A 59 -12.92 8.86 -7.65
C THR A 59 -11.44 8.93 -8.05
N PRO A 60 -11.10 9.52 -9.22
CA PRO A 60 -9.69 9.65 -9.63
C PRO A 60 -8.80 10.36 -8.59
N SER A 61 -9.33 11.38 -7.91
CA SER A 61 -8.60 12.08 -6.84
C SER A 61 -8.33 11.20 -5.62
N GLU A 62 -9.28 10.35 -5.21
CA GLU A 62 -9.08 9.40 -4.11
C GLU A 62 -8.06 8.32 -4.50
N LEU A 63 -8.11 7.83 -5.75
CA LEU A 63 -7.15 6.84 -6.26
C LEU A 63 -5.71 7.39 -6.25
N ASN A 64 -5.53 8.63 -6.72
CA ASN A 64 -4.21 9.27 -6.68
C ASN A 64 -3.73 9.44 -5.23
N ALA A 65 -4.62 9.83 -4.30
CA ALA A 65 -4.27 9.94 -2.89
C ALA A 65 -3.80 8.60 -2.29
N ILE A 66 -4.45 7.48 -2.65
CA ILE A 66 -4.03 6.14 -2.22
C ILE A 66 -2.63 5.81 -2.74
N ILE A 67 -2.37 6.05 -4.03
CA ILE A 67 -1.10 5.68 -4.69
C ILE A 67 0.06 6.56 -4.21
N ASP A 68 -0.20 7.84 -3.98
CA ASP A 68 0.82 8.79 -3.53
C ASP A 68 1.11 8.68 -2.02
N SER A 69 0.28 7.94 -1.28
CA SER A 69 0.46 7.76 0.16
C SER A 69 1.73 6.96 0.46
N LYS A 70 2.61 7.54 1.29
CA LYS A 70 3.77 6.82 1.83
C LYS A 70 3.43 6.32 3.22
N LEU A 71 3.12 5.04 3.31
CA LEU A 71 2.73 4.37 4.55
C LEU A 71 3.90 3.53 5.06
N TYR A 72 4.08 3.56 6.37
CA TYR A 72 5.01 2.66 7.04
C TYR A 72 4.23 1.52 7.65
N PRO A 73 4.65 0.25 7.46
CA PRO A 73 3.98 -0.86 8.10
C PRO A 73 4.04 -0.70 9.63
N PRO A 74 2.95 -0.96 10.37
CA PRO A 74 2.96 -0.87 11.82
C PRO A 74 3.63 -2.10 12.48
N TRP A 75 4.17 -3.02 11.68
CA TRP A 75 4.89 -4.22 12.09
C TRP A 75 6.21 -4.35 11.33
N LEU A 76 7.20 -5.02 11.92
CA LEU A 76 8.41 -5.44 11.20
C LEU A 76 8.22 -6.78 10.49
N TRP A 77 7.34 -7.61 11.03
CA TRP A 77 7.03 -8.95 10.52
C TRP A 77 5.61 -9.32 10.91
N VAL A 78 4.92 -10.08 10.06
CA VAL A 78 3.62 -10.68 10.36
C VAL A 78 3.71 -12.18 10.12
N GLY A 79 3.30 -12.94 11.12
CA GLY A 79 3.23 -14.39 11.08
C GLY A 79 1.82 -14.91 11.23
N ALA A 80 1.59 -16.08 10.65
CA ALA A 80 0.44 -16.90 10.97
C ALA A 80 0.82 -18.37 11.01
N SER A 81 0.08 -19.13 11.83
CA SER A 81 0.16 -20.59 11.86
C SER A 81 -0.76 -21.20 10.79
N CYS A 82 -0.30 -22.30 10.19
CA CYS A 82 -1.08 -23.16 9.32
C CYS A 82 -0.80 -24.63 9.65
N ILE A 83 -1.43 -25.56 8.92
CA ILE A 83 -1.22 -27.01 9.12
C ILE A 83 0.25 -27.46 8.92
N PHE A 84 1.06 -26.66 8.23
CA PHE A 84 2.47 -26.94 7.97
C PHE A 84 3.43 -26.22 8.94
N GLY A 85 2.89 -25.48 9.91
CA GLY A 85 3.65 -24.65 10.84
C GLY A 85 3.47 -23.16 10.59
N GLU A 86 4.41 -22.38 11.11
CA GLU A 86 4.39 -20.91 11.03
C GLU A 86 4.93 -20.40 9.70
N VAL A 87 4.26 -19.39 9.14
CA VAL A 87 4.56 -18.83 7.82
C VAL A 87 4.67 -17.33 7.92
N ASP A 88 5.69 -16.78 7.25
CA ASP A 88 5.84 -15.34 7.06
C ASP A 88 4.79 -14.81 6.07
N MET A 89 3.94 -13.91 6.57
CA MET A 89 2.86 -13.25 5.85
C MET A 89 3.17 -11.78 5.55
N THR A 90 4.33 -11.25 5.93
CA THR A 90 4.68 -9.82 5.85
C THR A 90 4.45 -9.25 4.46
N SER A 91 5.00 -9.89 3.42
CA SER A 91 4.81 -9.45 2.02
C SER A 91 3.36 -9.58 1.53
N LYS A 92 2.58 -10.51 2.11
CA LYS A 92 1.16 -10.68 1.76
C LYS A 92 0.31 -9.55 2.33
N MET A 93 0.79 -8.89 3.38
CA MET A 93 0.12 -7.76 4.03
C MET A 93 0.38 -6.41 3.32
N GLU A 94 1.44 -6.29 2.52
CA GLU A 94 1.80 -5.06 1.82
C GLU A 94 0.64 -4.42 1.04
N PRO A 95 -0.19 -5.15 0.28
CA PRO A 95 -1.28 -4.54 -0.46
C PRO A 95 -2.36 -3.92 0.42
N TYR A 96 -2.45 -4.30 1.70
CA TYR A 96 -3.45 -3.77 2.63
C TYR A 96 -2.98 -2.52 3.37
N LEU A 97 -1.72 -2.10 3.17
CA LEU A 97 -1.21 -0.83 3.65
C LEU A 97 -1.82 0.30 2.83
N VAL A 98 -3.03 0.70 3.22
CA VAL A 98 -3.77 1.84 2.66
C VAL A 98 -4.29 2.67 3.82
N ASP A 99 -4.19 3.99 3.71
CA ASP A 99 -4.61 4.90 4.79
C ASP A 99 -6.08 4.68 5.17
N GLY A 100 -6.33 4.58 6.47
CA GLY A 100 -7.65 4.29 7.04
C GLY A 100 -8.10 2.82 6.95
N ASN A 101 -7.36 1.92 6.29
CA ASN A 101 -7.67 0.49 6.38
C ASN A 101 -7.49 0.02 7.82
N THR A 102 -8.44 -0.76 8.32
CA THR A 102 -8.29 -1.49 9.59
C THR A 102 -8.21 -2.98 9.29
N ILE A 103 -7.06 -3.58 9.59
CA ILE A 103 -6.83 -5.01 9.40
C ILE A 103 -7.28 -5.71 10.66
N THR A 104 -8.38 -6.44 10.60
CA THR A 104 -8.94 -7.20 11.73
C THR A 104 -8.69 -8.70 11.57
N PRO A 105 -8.72 -9.49 12.65
CA PRO A 105 -8.69 -10.95 12.53
C PRO A 105 -9.80 -11.52 11.63
N SER A 106 -11.00 -10.92 11.63
CA SER A 106 -12.08 -11.34 10.73
C SER A 106 -11.73 -11.14 9.26
N LEU A 107 -11.05 -10.04 8.92
CA LEU A 107 -10.52 -9.80 7.58
C LEU A 107 -9.51 -10.88 7.19
N LEU A 108 -8.58 -11.17 8.10
CA LEU A 108 -7.53 -12.15 7.89
C LEU A 108 -8.11 -13.55 7.68
N SER A 109 -9.14 -13.93 8.44
CA SER A 109 -9.86 -15.20 8.25
C SER A 109 -10.62 -15.27 6.92
N ASP A 110 -11.24 -14.17 6.47
CA ASP A 110 -11.96 -14.12 5.20
C ASP A 110 -10.99 -14.29 4.00
N ILE A 111 -9.80 -13.71 4.06
CA ILE A 111 -8.83 -13.74 2.96
C ILE A 111 -7.92 -14.98 3.01
N TYR A 112 -7.54 -15.39 4.22
CA TYR A 112 -6.59 -16.47 4.48
C TYR A 112 -7.22 -17.51 5.42
N PRO A 113 -8.25 -18.24 4.98
CA PRO A 113 -9.05 -19.12 5.84
C PRO A 113 -8.29 -20.30 6.46
N LEU A 114 -7.10 -20.61 5.94
CA LEU A 114 -6.23 -21.67 6.46
C LEU A 114 -5.21 -21.16 7.51
N MET A 115 -5.15 -19.85 7.72
CA MET A 115 -4.20 -19.18 8.61
C MET A 115 -4.88 -18.78 9.91
N HIS A 116 -4.20 -19.01 11.03
CA HIS A 116 -4.70 -18.73 12.38
C HIS A 116 -3.54 -18.35 13.31
N ASN A 117 -3.83 -18.01 14.57
CA ASN A 117 -2.84 -17.56 15.57
C ASN A 117 -1.92 -16.47 15.01
N TRP A 118 -2.54 -15.40 14.51
CA TRP A 118 -1.83 -14.28 13.90
C TRP A 118 -0.99 -13.55 14.94
N LYS A 119 0.24 -13.23 14.58
CA LYS A 119 1.18 -12.47 15.39
C LYS A 119 1.91 -11.46 14.54
N TYR A 120 2.44 -10.44 15.19
CA TYR A 120 3.32 -9.49 14.54
C TYR A 120 4.50 -9.12 15.44
N LEU A 121 5.61 -8.72 14.82
CA LEU A 121 6.77 -8.19 15.51
C LEU A 121 6.60 -6.68 15.65
N ASP A 122 6.43 -6.22 16.89
CA ASP A 122 6.26 -4.81 17.21
C ASP A 122 7.54 -4.01 16.93
N PRO A 123 7.48 -2.91 16.17
CA PRO A 123 8.67 -2.18 15.72
C PRO A 123 9.37 -1.38 16.83
N VAL A 124 8.72 -1.15 17.97
CA VAL A 124 9.27 -0.35 19.07
C VAL A 124 9.91 -1.26 20.11
N THR A 125 9.22 -2.34 20.46
CA THR A 125 9.60 -3.27 21.53
C THR A 125 10.39 -4.46 21.03
N PHE A 126 10.38 -4.74 19.72
CA PHE A 126 10.99 -5.92 19.10
C PHE A 126 10.52 -7.25 19.70
N LYS A 127 9.27 -7.28 20.17
CA LYS A 127 8.62 -8.49 20.68
C LYS A 127 7.54 -8.96 19.73
N GLU A 128 7.41 -10.28 19.64
CA GLU A 128 6.25 -10.89 19.01
C GLU A 128 5.04 -10.69 19.92
N VAL A 129 3.98 -10.15 19.34
CA VAL A 129 2.71 -9.88 20.02
C VAL A 129 1.60 -10.53 19.23
N ASP A 130 0.58 -11.03 19.93
CA ASP A 130 -0.63 -11.53 19.29
C ASP A 130 -1.35 -10.39 18.57
N PHE A 131 -1.96 -10.72 17.44
CA PHE A 131 -2.69 -9.74 16.65
C PHE A 131 -3.95 -9.28 17.41
N PRO A 132 -4.18 -7.95 17.57
CA PRO A 132 -5.28 -7.45 18.39
C PRO A 132 -6.65 -7.77 17.79
N GLU A 133 -7.65 -8.00 18.65
CA GLU A 133 -9.01 -8.34 18.23
C GLU A 133 -9.70 -7.18 17.52
N GLU A 134 -9.47 -5.96 18.01
CA GLU A 134 -9.91 -4.71 17.40
C GLU A 134 -9.27 -4.44 16.03
N GLY A 135 -8.17 -5.12 15.72
CA GLY A 135 -7.38 -4.94 14.52
C GLY A 135 -6.39 -3.78 14.60
N ILE A 136 -5.61 -3.62 13.53
CA ILE A 136 -4.60 -2.57 13.41
C ILE A 136 -5.04 -1.62 12.30
N THR A 137 -5.24 -0.35 12.64
CA THR A 137 -5.52 0.71 11.66
C THR A 137 -4.21 1.20 11.05
N ILE A 138 -4.21 1.31 9.71
CA ILE A 138 -3.10 1.85 8.94
C ILE A 138 -3.29 3.35 8.83
N ASP A 139 -2.42 4.10 9.51
CA ASP A 139 -2.44 5.55 9.48
C ASP A 139 -1.25 6.07 8.67
N ALA A 140 -1.51 7.02 7.78
CA ALA A 140 -0.46 7.80 7.18
C ALA A 140 0.27 8.61 8.27
N PRO A 141 1.62 8.63 8.29
CA PRO A 141 2.33 9.56 9.13
C PRO A 141 1.85 10.96 8.76
N ARG A 142 1.34 11.71 9.76
CA ARG A 142 0.96 13.11 9.57
C ARG A 142 2.19 13.89 9.17
N VAL A 143 2.44 14.03 7.87
CA VAL A 143 3.37 15.03 7.36
C VAL A 143 2.67 16.35 7.61
N GLU A 144 3.02 17.01 8.72
CA GLU A 144 2.68 18.42 8.92
C GLU A 144 3.26 19.18 7.72
N ARG A 145 2.40 19.50 6.74
CA ARG A 145 2.77 20.40 5.66
C ARG A 145 3.20 21.70 6.34
N PRO A 146 4.37 22.28 6.03
CA PRO A 146 4.70 23.61 6.51
C PRO A 146 3.59 24.54 6.04
N THR A 147 2.83 25.10 6.98
CA THR A 147 1.91 26.18 6.69
C THR A 147 2.72 27.31 6.07
N GLN A 148 2.55 27.54 4.78
CA GLN A 148 2.96 28.81 4.19
C GLN A 148 2.10 29.88 4.84
N GLU A 149 2.62 30.51 5.90
CA GLU A 149 2.14 31.82 6.32
C GLU A 149 2.40 32.77 5.16
N SER A 150 1.32 33.11 4.46
CA SER A 150 1.22 34.27 3.60
C SER A 150 1.54 35.52 4.43
N GLN A 151 2.78 36.00 4.40
CA GLN A 151 3.06 37.39 4.72
C GLN A 151 2.81 38.23 3.46
N GLU A 152 1.53 38.50 3.24
CA GLU A 152 1.05 39.58 2.40
C GLU A 152 1.23 40.91 3.15
N SER A 153 1.92 41.84 2.49
CA SER A 153 1.83 43.29 2.60
C SER A 153 1.87 43.94 4.00
N LYS A 154 2.93 44.72 4.24
CA LYS A 154 2.76 46.08 4.77
C LYS A 154 3.59 47.05 3.95
N ASP A 155 2.90 47.73 3.05
CA ASP A 155 3.22 49.12 2.71
C ASP A 155 3.24 49.93 4.02
N THR A 156 4.35 50.59 4.30
CA THR A 156 4.43 51.99 4.75
C THR A 156 5.86 52.48 4.54
#